data_AF-A0A6A3CSG0-F1
#
_entry.id   AF-A0A6A3CSG0-F1
#
_cell.length_a   1.000
_cell.length_b   1.000
_cell.length_c   1.000
_cell.angle_alpha   90.00
_cell.angle_beta   90.00
_cell.angle_gamma   90.00
#
_symmetry.space_group_name_H-M   'P 1'
#
loop_
_entity.id
_entity.type
_entity.pdbx_description
1 polymer ?
#
loop_
_entity_poly.entity_id
_entity_poly.type
_entity_poly.pdbx_seq_one_letter_code
_entity_poly.pdbx_strand_id
1 'polypeptide(L)'
;MVDQAHKPEETAVPNNLQQHHKQDEEQQQSVRENAEYEDEELHKLLVPDITQLPLTPPSSVESNFASYFAPDFMKPGNDQYVYRHPNGLCVVGLASTHSAFKDKGGVSAVDFNVGKSDRSGMKVTGKRKKASSFGNAQHFESNTALCKVCTNDDSYIIRCCVKGSLLEVNERLIKQPDLLNSSADREGYIAIIMPKPADWLKVKSSLLSLEDFKKSREAGSILPSHNSS
;
A
#
# COMPACT_ATOMS: atom_id res chain seq x y z
N MET A 1 -49.47 -36.58 94.39
CA MET A 1 -48.28 -35.71 94.41
C MET A 1 -47.10 -36.63 94.13
N VAL A 2 -46.56 -36.60 92.92
CA VAL A 2 -45.53 -37.54 92.46
C VAL A 2 -44.35 -36.72 91.98
N ASP A 3 -43.20 -36.91 92.64
CA ASP A 3 -41.90 -36.42 92.20
C ASP A 3 -41.35 -37.32 91.09
N GLN A 4 -40.74 -36.71 90.06
CA GLN A 4 -39.69 -37.35 89.29
C GLN A 4 -38.77 -36.30 88.65
N ALA A 5 -37.50 -36.37 89.02
CA ALA A 5 -36.40 -35.59 88.45
C ALA A 5 -35.93 -36.18 87.11
N HIS A 6 -35.50 -35.32 86.18
CA HIS A 6 -34.79 -35.70 84.95
C HIS A 6 -33.48 -34.90 84.82
N LYS A 7 -32.42 -35.60 84.37
CA LYS A 7 -31.05 -35.13 84.09
C LYS A 7 -30.98 -34.19 82.86
N PRO A 8 -29.92 -33.36 82.72
CA PRO A 8 -29.68 -32.59 81.51
C PRO A 8 -28.96 -33.41 80.43
N GLU A 9 -29.34 -33.18 79.17
CA GLU A 9 -28.78 -33.78 77.96
C GLU A 9 -27.66 -32.87 77.39
N GLU A 10 -26.59 -33.50 76.92
CA GLU A 10 -25.34 -32.91 76.45
C GLU A 10 -25.52 -32.25 75.07
N THR A 11 -25.32 -30.94 74.96
CA THR A 11 -25.44 -30.19 73.70
C THR A 11 -24.20 -30.38 72.81
N ALA A 12 -24.33 -31.23 71.79
CA ALA A 12 -23.41 -31.27 70.66
C ALA A 12 -23.62 -30.03 69.75
N VAL A 13 -22.54 -29.26 69.53
CA VAL A 13 -22.52 -28.11 68.61
C VAL A 13 -22.54 -28.64 67.16
N PRO A 14 -23.43 -28.17 66.26
CA PRO A 14 -23.60 -28.77 64.95
C PRO A 14 -22.58 -28.29 63.91
N ASN A 15 -22.02 -29.27 63.19
CA ASN A 15 -21.06 -29.22 62.07
C ASN A 15 -21.45 -28.34 60.85
N ASN A 16 -22.59 -27.64 60.88
CA ASN A 16 -23.24 -27.03 59.72
C ASN A 16 -22.75 -25.60 59.38
N LEU A 17 -22.29 -24.81 60.37
CA LEU A 17 -21.80 -23.45 60.10
C LEU A 17 -20.46 -23.41 59.33
N GLN A 18 -19.60 -24.42 59.54
CA GLN A 18 -18.31 -24.52 58.86
C GLN A 18 -18.43 -24.99 57.40
N GLN A 19 -19.53 -25.66 57.03
CA GLN A 19 -19.78 -26.06 55.64
C GLN A 19 -20.33 -24.89 54.80
N HIS A 20 -21.20 -24.06 55.37
CA HIS A 20 -21.73 -22.87 54.70
C HIS A 20 -20.64 -21.83 54.38
N HIS A 21 -19.76 -21.53 55.35
CA HIS A 21 -18.65 -20.61 55.14
C HIS A 21 -17.69 -21.06 54.02
N LYS A 22 -17.43 -22.36 53.91
CA LYS A 22 -16.57 -22.91 52.83
C LYS A 22 -17.23 -22.80 51.46
N GLN A 23 -18.54 -23.04 51.37
CA GLN A 23 -19.27 -22.91 50.10
C GLN A 23 -19.33 -21.46 49.60
N ASP A 24 -19.48 -20.49 50.51
CA ASP A 24 -19.48 -19.06 50.16
C ASP A 24 -18.08 -18.57 49.72
N GLU A 25 -17.00 -19.09 50.33
CA GLU A 25 -15.62 -18.82 49.93
C GLU A 25 -15.30 -19.41 48.55
N GLU A 26 -15.69 -20.66 48.27
CA GLU A 26 -15.52 -21.31 46.96
C GLU A 26 -16.31 -20.59 45.86
N GLN A 27 -17.54 -20.14 46.15
CA GLN A 27 -18.33 -19.35 45.20
C GLN A 27 -17.68 -18.00 44.91
N GLN A 28 -17.23 -17.27 45.94
CA GLN A 28 -16.53 -15.99 45.73
C GLN A 28 -15.22 -16.14 44.96
N GLN A 29 -14.51 -17.24 45.16
CA GLN A 29 -13.26 -17.54 44.46
C GLN A 29 -13.52 -17.85 42.97
N SER A 30 -14.55 -18.65 42.67
CA SER A 30 -14.95 -18.93 41.28
C SER A 30 -15.44 -17.68 40.51
N VAL A 31 -16.11 -16.74 41.19
CA VAL A 31 -16.56 -15.48 40.59
C VAL A 31 -15.37 -14.57 40.27
N ARG A 32 -14.36 -14.54 41.16
CA ARG A 32 -13.11 -13.79 40.91
C ARG A 32 -12.30 -14.39 39.77
N GLU A 33 -12.14 -15.71 39.74
CA GLU A 33 -11.43 -16.40 38.65
C GLU A 33 -12.12 -16.18 37.29
N ASN A 34 -13.46 -16.22 37.24
CA ASN A 34 -14.19 -15.90 36.02
C ASN A 34 -14.01 -14.44 35.59
N ALA A 35 -14.04 -13.49 36.53
CA ALA A 35 -13.82 -12.07 36.23
C ALA A 35 -12.38 -11.79 35.75
N GLU A 36 -11.38 -12.45 36.35
CA GLU A 36 -9.98 -12.37 35.91
C GLU A 36 -9.78 -12.99 34.52
N TYR A 37 -10.44 -14.12 34.23
CA TYR A 37 -10.39 -14.76 32.91
C TYR A 37 -11.05 -13.89 31.83
N GLU A 38 -12.22 -13.30 32.12
CA GLU A 38 -12.90 -12.38 31.20
C GLU A 38 -12.05 -11.13 30.94
N ASP A 39 -11.37 -10.59 31.95
CA ASP A 39 -10.47 -9.44 31.81
C ASP A 39 -9.22 -9.79 30.99
N GLU A 40 -8.65 -10.99 31.16
CA GLU A 40 -7.55 -11.47 30.32
C GLU A 40 -7.96 -11.70 28.85
N GLU A 41 -9.17 -12.22 28.61
CA GLU A 41 -9.69 -12.42 27.26
C GLU A 41 -9.98 -11.07 26.57
N LEU A 42 -10.58 -10.13 27.30
CA LEU A 42 -10.75 -8.75 26.84
C LEU A 42 -9.41 -8.07 26.57
N HIS A 43 -8.42 -8.26 27.44
CA HIS A 43 -7.08 -7.70 27.27
C HIS A 43 -6.39 -8.27 26.01
N LYS A 44 -6.54 -9.57 25.72
CA LYS A 44 -6.05 -10.19 24.47
C LYS A 44 -6.75 -9.67 23.21
N LEU A 45 -8.02 -9.30 23.30
CA LEU A 45 -8.77 -8.71 22.17
C LEU A 45 -8.43 -7.23 21.94
N LEU A 46 -8.15 -6.48 23.01
CA LEU A 46 -7.89 -5.04 22.97
C LEU A 46 -6.44 -4.70 22.65
N VAL A 47 -5.49 -5.54 23.05
CA VAL A 47 -4.05 -5.33 22.85
C VAL A 47 -3.57 -6.21 21.70
N PRO A 48 -3.22 -5.62 20.53
CA PRO A 48 -2.61 -6.37 19.45
C PRO A 48 -1.32 -7.02 19.93
N ASP A 49 -1.09 -8.26 19.51
CA ASP A 49 0.18 -8.94 19.77
C ASP A 49 1.32 -8.16 19.10
N ILE A 50 2.19 -7.58 19.92
CA ILE A 50 3.31 -6.74 19.48
C ILE A 50 4.26 -7.56 18.57
N THR A 51 4.32 -8.88 18.75
CA THR A 51 5.14 -9.77 17.91
C THR A 51 4.58 -9.95 16.50
N GLN A 52 3.29 -9.63 16.30
CA GLN A 52 2.62 -9.69 15.00
C GLN A 52 2.63 -8.35 14.25
N LEU A 53 3.14 -7.28 14.89
CA LEU A 53 3.28 -6.00 14.21
C LEU A 53 4.49 -6.02 13.27
N PRO A 54 4.39 -5.40 12.09
CA PRO A 54 5.53 -5.29 11.19
C PRO A 54 6.62 -4.44 11.84
N LEU A 55 7.88 -4.81 11.59
CA LEU A 55 9.08 -4.09 12.08
C LEU A 55 9.04 -2.59 11.76
N THR A 56 8.46 -2.23 10.62
CA THR A 56 8.26 -0.85 10.20
C THR A 56 6.82 -0.70 9.68
N PRO A 57 6.15 0.41 9.98
CA PRO A 57 4.83 0.68 9.42
C PRO A 57 4.90 0.75 7.89
N PRO A 58 3.84 0.32 7.18
CA PRO A 58 3.80 0.43 5.73
C PRO A 58 3.91 1.89 5.30
N SER A 59 4.57 2.13 4.18
CA SER A 59 4.66 3.46 3.58
C SER A 59 3.31 3.94 3.08
N SER A 60 3.15 5.26 2.88
CA SER A 60 1.92 5.82 2.32
C SER A 60 1.59 5.30 0.92
N VAL A 61 2.60 4.86 0.15
CA VAL A 61 2.36 4.24 -1.17
C VAL A 61 1.78 2.85 -0.99
N GLU A 62 2.39 2.02 -0.14
CA GLU A 62 1.95 0.65 0.14
C GLU A 62 0.55 0.58 0.77
N SER A 63 0.22 1.54 1.64
CA SER A 63 -1.08 1.54 2.33
C SER A 63 -2.22 2.08 1.45
N ASN A 64 -1.95 3.06 0.57
CA ASN A 64 -3.01 3.78 -0.14
C ASN A 64 -3.14 3.38 -1.62
N PHE A 65 -2.18 2.65 -2.19
CA PHE A 65 -2.16 2.34 -3.61
C PHE A 65 -1.94 0.86 -3.90
N ALA A 66 -2.68 0.34 -4.87
CA ALA A 66 -2.40 -0.94 -5.49
C ALA A 66 -1.32 -0.77 -6.58
N SER A 67 -0.26 -1.56 -6.52
CA SER A 67 0.88 -1.47 -7.43
C SER A 67 0.73 -2.36 -8.66
N TYR A 68 0.83 -1.76 -9.84
CA TYR A 68 0.83 -2.45 -11.12
C TYR A 68 2.05 -2.05 -11.94
N PHE A 69 2.52 -2.93 -12.83
CA PHE A 69 3.70 -2.70 -13.64
C PHE A 69 3.44 -3.00 -15.12
N ALA A 70 3.99 -2.14 -15.97
CA ALA A 70 4.02 -2.29 -17.42
C ALA A 70 5.46 -2.58 -17.85
N PRO A 71 5.88 -3.87 -17.93
CA PRO A 71 7.21 -4.24 -18.38
C PRO A 71 7.40 -3.91 -19.87
N ASP A 72 8.59 -3.48 -20.25
CA ASP A 72 9.01 -3.33 -21.67
C ASP A 72 8.02 -2.53 -22.54
N PHE A 73 7.40 -1.49 -21.97
CA PHE A 73 6.27 -0.83 -22.61
C PHE A 73 6.72 -0.11 -23.89
N MET A 74 6.33 -0.67 -25.05
CA MET A 74 6.71 -0.27 -26.42
C MET A 74 8.19 -0.48 -26.79
N LYS A 75 9.11 -0.44 -25.83
CA LYS A 75 10.54 -0.68 -26.03
C LYS A 75 11.07 -1.61 -24.94
N PRO A 76 12.00 -2.54 -25.26
CA PRO A 76 12.70 -3.32 -24.25
C PRO A 76 13.41 -2.42 -23.22
N GLY A 77 13.27 -2.76 -21.95
CA GLY A 77 13.83 -2.02 -20.81
C GLY A 77 13.02 -0.80 -20.36
N ASN A 78 11.92 -0.45 -21.05
CA ASN A 78 11.06 0.66 -20.65
C ASN A 78 10.00 0.24 -19.63
N ASP A 79 10.46 -0.09 -18.43
CA ASP A 79 9.60 -0.51 -17.33
C ASP A 79 8.96 0.66 -16.59
N GLN A 80 7.64 0.68 -16.54
CA GLN A 80 6.88 1.72 -15.85
C GLN A 80 5.99 1.11 -14.79
N TYR A 81 5.78 1.82 -13.69
CA TYR A 81 4.79 1.46 -12.69
C TYR A 81 3.53 2.32 -12.84
N VAL A 82 2.41 1.76 -12.40
CA VAL A 82 1.10 2.40 -12.30
C VAL A 82 0.53 2.11 -10.92
N TYR A 83 0.53 3.12 -10.05
CA TYR A 83 -0.05 3.03 -8.72
C TYR A 83 -1.50 3.48 -8.73
N ARG A 84 -2.41 2.58 -8.38
CA ARG A 84 -3.85 2.81 -8.43
C ARG A 84 -4.39 3.07 -7.03
N HIS A 85 -4.90 4.28 -6.82
CA HIS A 85 -5.64 4.64 -5.61
C HIS A 85 -7.10 4.11 -5.69
N PRO A 86 -7.73 3.77 -4.56
CA PRO A 86 -9.16 3.39 -4.50
C PRO A 86 -10.10 4.41 -5.16
N ASN A 87 -9.81 5.72 -5.02
CA ASN A 87 -10.57 6.81 -5.65
C ASN A 87 -10.49 6.87 -7.18
N GLY A 88 -9.73 5.97 -7.82
CA GLY A 88 -9.65 5.89 -9.28
C GLY A 88 -8.41 6.53 -9.90
N LEU A 89 -7.65 7.30 -9.12
CA LEU A 89 -6.42 7.94 -9.59
C LEU A 89 -5.32 6.92 -9.89
N CYS A 90 -4.60 7.14 -10.98
CA CYS A 90 -3.40 6.40 -11.33
C CYS A 90 -2.19 7.33 -11.30
N VAL A 91 -1.18 7.00 -10.50
CA VAL A 91 0.13 7.65 -10.52
C VAL A 91 1.04 6.81 -11.40
N VAL A 92 1.69 7.43 -12.38
CA VAL A 92 2.56 6.78 -13.36
C VAL A 92 4.01 7.23 -13.13
N GLY A 93 4.95 6.29 -13.17
CA GLY A 93 6.37 6.59 -13.09
C GLY A 93 7.27 5.46 -13.58
N LEU A 94 8.57 5.60 -13.36
CA LEU A 94 9.58 4.63 -13.79
C LEU A 94 9.77 3.53 -12.75
N ALA A 95 9.72 2.28 -13.18
CA ALA A 95 10.06 1.16 -12.30
C ALA A 95 11.58 1.13 -12.05
N SER A 96 12.01 0.63 -10.89
CA SER A 96 13.43 0.55 -10.51
C SER A 96 14.29 -0.27 -11.48
N THR A 97 13.69 -1.14 -12.28
CA THR A 97 14.37 -1.98 -13.29
C THR A 97 14.53 -1.31 -14.66
N HIS A 98 13.99 -0.10 -14.84
CA HIS A 98 14.02 0.65 -16.10
C HIS A 98 15.46 0.92 -16.57
N SER A 99 15.70 0.84 -17.89
CA SER A 99 17.06 1.02 -18.47
C SER A 99 17.71 2.35 -18.12
N ALA A 100 16.94 3.43 -18.02
CA ALA A 100 17.45 4.75 -17.62
C ALA A 100 18.20 4.76 -16.27
N PHE A 101 17.95 3.81 -15.38
CA PHE A 101 18.66 3.69 -14.09
C PHE A 101 19.90 2.79 -14.17
N LYS A 102 20.04 2.00 -15.23
CA LYS A 102 21.19 1.11 -15.47
C LYS A 102 22.34 1.84 -16.17
N ASP A 103 22.05 2.92 -16.88
CA ASP A 103 23.04 3.74 -17.57
C ASP A 103 24.00 4.41 -16.58
N LYS A 104 25.26 4.58 -17.00
CA LYS A 104 26.31 5.14 -16.14
C LYS A 104 25.99 6.61 -15.82
N GLY A 105 25.62 6.87 -14.58
CA GLY A 105 25.27 8.21 -14.08
C GLY A 105 23.77 8.49 -13.99
N GLY A 106 22.91 7.51 -14.32
CA GLY A 106 21.46 7.63 -14.15
C GLY A 106 20.80 8.69 -15.01
N VAL A 107 19.64 9.16 -14.56
CA VAL A 107 18.86 10.20 -15.25
C VAL A 107 19.53 11.56 -15.07
N SER A 108 19.83 12.24 -16.19
CA SER A 108 20.48 13.56 -16.21
C SER A 108 19.51 14.71 -16.49
N ALA A 109 18.44 14.47 -17.25
CA ALA A 109 17.44 15.49 -17.55
C ALA A 109 16.07 14.88 -17.88
N VAL A 110 15.01 15.66 -17.66
CA VAL A 110 13.63 15.29 -18.02
C VAL A 110 12.99 16.43 -18.81
N ASP A 111 12.44 16.11 -19.98
CA ASP A 111 11.76 17.04 -20.86
C ASP A 111 10.29 16.63 -21.07
N PHE A 112 9.36 17.47 -20.64
CA PHE A 112 7.92 17.25 -20.84
C PHE A 112 7.40 17.75 -22.19
N ASN A 113 8.26 18.32 -23.04
CA ASN A 113 7.90 18.75 -24.38
C ASN A 113 8.08 17.62 -25.39
N VAL A 114 7.18 16.64 -25.33
CA VAL A 114 7.14 15.51 -26.28
C VAL A 114 6.12 15.74 -27.39
N GLY A 115 6.60 16.31 -28.50
CA GLY A 115 5.84 16.48 -29.76
C GLY A 115 5.43 17.93 -30.05
N LYS A 116 4.19 18.16 -30.49
CA LYS A 116 3.65 19.49 -30.84
C LYS A 116 2.98 20.22 -29.66
N SER A 117 3.09 19.71 -28.43
CA SER A 117 2.39 20.26 -27.27
C SER A 117 3.20 20.03 -26.00
N ASP A 118 3.58 21.13 -25.37
CA ASP A 118 4.21 21.14 -24.06
C ASP A 118 3.18 20.73 -23.00
N ARG A 119 3.50 19.69 -22.22
CA ARG A 119 2.62 19.15 -21.16
C ARG A 119 2.82 19.84 -19.82
N SER A 120 3.89 20.61 -19.66
CA SER A 120 4.19 21.41 -18.46
C SER A 120 3.38 22.72 -18.40
N GLY A 121 2.78 23.14 -19.53
CA GLY A 121 1.95 24.35 -19.57
C GLY A 121 0.56 24.23 -18.91
N MET A 122 0.23 23.10 -18.25
CA MET A 122 -1.12 22.79 -17.80
C MET A 122 -1.47 23.47 -16.46
N LYS A 123 -1.48 24.82 -16.48
CA LYS A 123 -1.76 25.67 -15.32
C LYS A 123 -3.27 25.74 -15.03
N VAL A 124 -3.72 25.07 -13.96
CA VAL A 124 -5.09 25.19 -13.43
C VAL A 124 -5.29 26.51 -12.67
N THR A 125 -5.67 27.58 -13.37
CA THR A 125 -6.01 28.87 -12.74
C THR A 125 -7.52 29.08 -12.60
N GLY A 126 -8.02 29.17 -11.37
CA GLY A 126 -9.15 30.06 -11.00
C GLY A 126 -10.58 29.49 -10.92
N LYS A 127 -11.22 29.72 -9.76
CA LYS A 127 -12.61 29.37 -9.31
C LYS A 127 -13.80 29.79 -10.19
N ARG A 128 -13.61 30.25 -11.44
CA ARG A 128 -14.70 30.72 -12.33
C ARG A 128 -14.72 30.12 -13.74
N LYS A 129 -14.03 29.01 -14.00
CA LYS A 129 -14.35 28.18 -15.17
C LYS A 129 -15.35 27.10 -14.79
N LYS A 130 -16.58 27.26 -15.28
CA LYS A 130 -17.67 26.28 -15.37
C LYS A 130 -17.31 25.10 -16.32
N ALA A 131 -16.05 24.65 -16.27
CA ALA A 131 -15.42 23.60 -17.07
C ALA A 131 -14.26 22.90 -16.32
N SER A 132 -14.17 23.07 -14.99
CA SER A 132 -13.07 22.58 -14.15
C SER A 132 -13.36 21.28 -13.39
N SER A 133 -14.46 20.57 -13.68
CA SER A 133 -14.61 19.19 -13.19
C SER A 133 -14.12 18.14 -14.17
N PHE A 134 -14.32 18.26 -15.49
CA PHE A 134 -13.88 17.21 -16.45
C PHE A 134 -13.69 17.72 -17.91
N GLY A 135 -13.84 19.03 -18.18
CA GLY A 135 -14.09 19.52 -19.55
C GLY A 135 -12.87 19.91 -20.38
N ASN A 136 -11.73 20.26 -19.76
CA ASN A 136 -10.50 20.64 -20.48
C ASN A 136 -9.28 19.81 -20.07
N ALA A 137 -9.48 18.72 -19.32
CA ALA A 137 -8.40 17.81 -19.00
C ALA A 137 -8.00 17.08 -20.28
N GLN A 138 -6.73 17.16 -20.63
CA GLN A 138 -6.25 16.58 -21.88
C GLN A 138 -6.35 15.06 -21.78
N HIS A 139 -7.14 14.46 -22.66
CA HIS A 139 -7.36 13.01 -22.63
C HIS A 139 -6.23 12.31 -23.39
N PHE A 140 -5.54 11.41 -22.70
CA PHE A 140 -4.41 10.65 -23.23
C PHE A 140 -4.84 9.21 -23.49
N GLU A 141 -4.38 8.68 -24.61
CA GLU A 141 -4.35 7.25 -24.89
C GLU A 141 -3.19 6.59 -24.13
N SER A 142 -3.26 5.28 -23.88
CA SER A 142 -2.24 4.53 -23.14
C SER A 142 -0.82 4.68 -23.73
N ASN A 143 -0.70 4.85 -25.04
CA ASN A 143 0.57 5.02 -25.73
C ASN A 143 1.00 6.50 -25.87
N THR A 144 0.27 7.46 -25.32
CA THR A 144 0.64 8.88 -25.41
C THR A 144 1.96 9.13 -24.69
N ALA A 145 2.89 9.85 -25.34
CA ALA A 145 4.15 10.26 -24.72
C ALA A 145 3.90 11.34 -23.65
N LEU A 146 4.44 11.12 -22.45
CA LEU A 146 4.36 12.04 -21.31
C LEU A 146 5.57 12.95 -21.22
N CYS A 147 6.76 12.35 -21.27
CA CYS A 147 8.03 13.05 -21.23
C CYS A 147 9.14 12.22 -21.89
N LYS A 148 10.27 12.88 -22.13
CA LYS A 148 11.52 12.29 -22.55
C LYS A 148 12.49 12.36 -21.37
N VAL A 149 12.92 11.21 -20.91
CA VAL A 149 13.94 11.07 -19.85
C VAL A 149 15.28 10.84 -20.55
N CYS A 150 16.24 11.71 -20.30
CA CYS A 150 17.58 11.64 -20.88
C CYS A 150 18.56 11.10 -19.83
N THR A 151 19.41 10.18 -20.26
CA THR A 151 20.61 9.76 -19.53
C THR A 151 21.84 10.36 -20.23
N ASN A 152 23.04 10.02 -19.78
CA ASN A 152 24.27 10.48 -20.45
C ASN A 152 24.44 9.87 -21.84
N ASP A 153 23.93 8.66 -22.03
CA ASP A 153 24.19 7.85 -23.23
C ASP A 153 22.95 7.72 -24.15
N ASP A 154 21.73 7.78 -23.60
CA ASP A 154 20.50 7.54 -24.37
C ASP A 154 19.32 8.41 -23.87
N SER A 155 18.17 8.27 -24.53
CA SER A 155 16.93 8.90 -24.12
C SER A 155 15.69 8.01 -24.31
N TYR A 156 14.83 8.06 -23.31
CA TYR A 156 13.68 7.19 -23.15
C TYR A 156 12.39 7.99 -23.21
N ILE A 157 11.47 7.61 -24.10
CA ILE A 157 10.14 8.20 -24.14
C ILE A 157 9.23 7.44 -23.18
N ILE A 158 8.79 8.14 -22.14
CA ILE A 158 7.91 7.64 -21.10
C ILE A 158 6.47 7.88 -21.54
N ARG A 159 5.59 6.91 -21.33
CA ARG A 159 4.23 6.91 -21.87
C ARG A 159 3.20 6.79 -20.76
N CYS A 160 1.95 7.09 -21.11
CA CYS A 160 0.87 7.17 -20.14
C CYS A 160 0.54 5.82 -19.48
N CYS A 161 0.77 4.70 -20.17
CA CYS A 161 0.39 3.32 -19.81
C CYS A 161 -1.12 3.09 -19.69
N VAL A 162 -1.87 4.09 -19.23
CA VAL A 162 -3.30 4.05 -18.96
C VAL A 162 -4.00 5.14 -19.76
N LYS A 163 -5.11 4.80 -20.41
CA LYS A 163 -5.99 5.77 -21.05
C LYS A 163 -6.76 6.57 -20.01
N GLY A 164 -6.72 7.89 -20.07
CA GLY A 164 -7.38 8.74 -19.09
C GLY A 164 -7.10 10.22 -19.26
N SER A 165 -7.68 11.03 -18.38
CA SER A 165 -7.43 12.47 -18.34
C SER A 165 -6.16 12.76 -17.56
N LEU A 166 -5.22 13.49 -18.15
CA LEU A 166 -4.05 14.00 -17.44
C LEU A 166 -4.51 15.05 -16.43
N LEU A 167 -4.14 14.86 -15.16
CA LEU A 167 -4.41 15.81 -14.09
C LEU A 167 -3.19 16.63 -13.74
N GLU A 168 -2.02 15.98 -13.67
CA GLU A 168 -0.78 16.60 -13.21
C GLU A 168 0.43 15.94 -13.86
N VAL A 169 1.47 16.73 -14.12
CA VAL A 169 2.83 16.27 -14.42
C VAL A 169 3.78 16.82 -13.37
N ASN A 170 4.82 16.06 -13.02
CA ASN A 170 5.79 16.50 -12.01
C ASN A 170 6.83 17.44 -12.62
N GLU A 171 6.47 18.71 -12.78
CA GLU A 171 7.36 19.76 -13.33
C GLU A 171 8.66 19.93 -12.54
N ARG A 172 8.72 19.47 -11.28
CA ARG A 172 9.94 19.51 -10.48
C ARG A 172 11.07 18.74 -11.13
N LEU A 173 10.77 17.69 -11.90
CA LEU A 173 11.76 16.88 -12.62
C LEU A 173 12.54 17.68 -13.68
N ILE A 174 11.99 18.81 -14.17
CA ILE A 174 12.71 19.70 -15.09
C ILE A 174 13.89 20.36 -14.38
N LYS A 175 13.73 20.70 -13.09
CA LYS A 175 14.75 21.38 -12.27
C LYS A 175 15.58 20.40 -11.44
N GLN A 176 15.01 19.25 -11.09
CA GLN A 176 15.55 18.25 -10.18
C GLN A 176 15.33 16.84 -10.76
N PRO A 177 16.04 16.48 -11.84
CA PRO A 177 15.96 15.15 -12.43
C PRO A 177 16.44 14.04 -11.46
N ASP A 178 17.28 14.39 -10.49
CA ASP A 178 17.82 13.48 -9.47
C ASP A 178 16.74 12.78 -8.62
N LEU A 179 15.53 13.35 -8.54
CA LEU A 179 14.39 12.71 -7.85
C LEU A 179 14.04 11.36 -8.46
N LEU A 180 14.27 11.16 -9.77
CA LEU A 180 14.12 9.87 -10.40
C LEU A 180 15.20 8.88 -9.97
N ASN A 181 16.42 9.35 -9.67
CA ASN A 181 17.50 8.48 -9.24
C ASN A 181 17.36 8.08 -7.75
N SER A 182 16.90 9.00 -6.90
CA SER A 182 16.80 8.75 -5.45
C SER A 182 15.45 8.18 -5.00
N SER A 183 14.36 8.59 -5.65
CA SER A 183 12.99 8.42 -5.14
C SER A 183 11.97 8.21 -6.28
N ALA A 184 12.32 7.42 -7.30
CA ALA A 184 11.47 7.17 -8.48
C ALA A 184 10.05 6.76 -8.14
N ASP A 185 9.89 5.90 -7.14
CA ASP A 185 8.63 5.33 -6.67
C ASP A 185 7.80 6.27 -5.79
N ARG A 186 8.36 7.41 -5.38
CA ARG A 186 7.73 8.36 -4.46
C ARG A 186 7.65 9.75 -5.07
N GLU A 187 8.64 10.58 -4.79
CA GLU A 187 8.67 11.98 -5.22
C GLU A 187 8.98 12.14 -6.71
N GLY A 188 9.58 11.11 -7.31
CA GLY A 188 9.94 11.03 -8.72
C GLY A 188 8.81 10.56 -9.66
N TYR A 189 7.54 10.59 -9.24
CA TYR A 189 6.44 10.26 -10.16
C TYR A 189 6.46 11.18 -11.40
N ILE A 190 5.98 10.67 -12.53
CA ILE A 190 5.98 11.40 -13.80
C ILE A 190 4.67 12.16 -13.98
N ALA A 191 3.54 11.48 -13.78
CA ALA A 191 2.21 12.05 -14.01
C ALA A 191 1.12 11.39 -13.17
N ILE A 192 0.03 12.13 -12.96
CA ILE A 192 -1.21 11.66 -12.36
C ILE A 192 -2.31 11.66 -13.41
N ILE A 193 -2.92 10.49 -13.62
CA ILE A 193 -3.93 10.22 -14.65
C ILE A 193 -5.22 9.77 -13.98
N MET A 194 -6.35 10.26 -14.48
CA MET A 194 -7.68 9.76 -14.10
C MET A 194 -8.29 8.94 -15.24
N PRO A 195 -8.17 7.60 -15.21
CA PRO A 195 -8.87 6.73 -16.15
C PRO A 195 -10.38 6.70 -15.91
N LYS A 196 -11.14 6.43 -16.97
CA LYS A 196 -12.53 6.03 -16.82
C LYS A 196 -12.59 4.60 -16.26
N PRO A 197 -13.59 4.23 -15.45
CA PRO A 197 -13.72 2.88 -14.91
C PRO A 197 -13.68 1.77 -15.98
N ALA A 198 -14.32 2.00 -17.13
CA ALA A 198 -14.32 1.04 -18.25
C ALA A 198 -12.95 0.88 -18.90
N ASP A 199 -12.17 1.95 -19.01
CA ASP A 199 -10.83 1.90 -19.62
C ASP A 199 -9.81 1.26 -18.67
N TRP A 200 -9.98 1.46 -17.35
CA TRP A 200 -9.18 0.77 -16.34
C TRP A 200 -9.31 -0.76 -16.42
N LEU A 201 -10.53 -1.27 -16.55
CA LEU A 201 -10.74 -2.72 -16.63
C LEU A 201 -10.02 -3.35 -17.84
N LYS A 202 -9.91 -2.62 -18.95
CA LYS A 202 -9.22 -3.07 -20.15
C LYS A 202 -7.71 -3.10 -19.99
N VAL A 203 -7.12 -2.09 -19.33
CA VAL A 203 -5.66 -2.02 -19.16
C VAL A 203 -5.19 -2.89 -17.99
N LYS A 204 -6.03 -3.14 -16.99
CA LYS A 204 -5.66 -3.94 -15.83
C LYS A 204 -5.19 -5.34 -16.22
N SER A 205 -5.76 -5.95 -17.28
CA SER A 205 -5.34 -7.26 -17.77
C SER A 205 -3.98 -7.26 -18.47
N SER A 206 -3.49 -6.12 -18.95
CA SER A 206 -2.16 -6.00 -19.55
C SER A 206 -1.07 -5.61 -18.55
N LEU A 207 -1.44 -5.26 -17.32
CA LEU A 207 -0.49 -4.88 -16.28
C LEU A 207 -0.19 -6.07 -15.35
N LEU A 208 1.05 -6.14 -14.87
CA LEU A 208 1.50 -7.15 -13.93
C LEU A 208 1.34 -6.68 -12.49
N SER A 209 1.08 -7.63 -11.58
CA SER A 209 1.23 -7.40 -10.14
C SER A 209 2.71 -7.23 -9.78
N LEU A 210 2.99 -6.71 -8.58
CA LEU A 210 4.38 -6.61 -8.07
C LEU A 210 5.09 -7.97 -8.06
N GLU A 211 4.39 -9.04 -7.66
CA GLU A 211 4.97 -10.38 -7.59
C GLU A 211 5.29 -10.94 -8.97
N ASP A 212 4.35 -10.81 -9.92
CA ASP A 212 4.55 -11.31 -11.29
C ASP A 212 5.64 -10.53 -12.01
N PHE A 213 5.70 -9.21 -11.76
CA PHE A 213 6.75 -8.35 -12.30
C PHE A 213 8.14 -8.77 -11.80
N LYS A 214 8.30 -8.99 -10.49
CA LYS A 214 9.56 -9.47 -9.91
C LYS A 214 9.97 -10.81 -10.52
N LYS A 215 9.06 -11.78 -10.59
CA LYS A 215 9.31 -13.08 -11.23
C LYS A 215 9.77 -12.93 -12.68
N SER A 216 9.14 -12.04 -13.46
CA SER A 216 9.52 -11.81 -14.86
C SER A 216 10.94 -11.24 -15.02
N ARG A 217 11.40 -10.43 -14.05
CA ARG A 217 12.73 -9.80 -14.08
C ARG A 217 13.82 -10.70 -13.50
N GLU A 218 13.49 -11.51 -12.50
CA GLU A 218 14.39 -12.55 -11.96
C GLU A 218 14.63 -13.66 -12.99
N ALA A 219 13.58 -14.13 -13.69
CA ALA A 219 13.71 -15.13 -14.75
C ALA A 219 14.59 -14.65 -15.91
N GLY A 220 14.55 -13.36 -16.25
CA GLY A 220 15.44 -12.76 -17.25
C GLY A 220 16.90 -12.58 -16.81
N SER A 221 17.17 -12.66 -15.50
CA SER A 221 18.51 -12.56 -14.91
C SER A 221 19.23 -13.91 -14.88
N ILE A 222 18.51 -15.01 -15.11
CA ILE A 222 19.02 -16.38 -15.13
C ILE A 222 19.13 -16.82 -16.60
N LEU A 223 20.15 -16.33 -17.31
CA LEU A 223 20.69 -17.03 -18.48
C LEU A 223 22.19 -17.31 -18.25
N PRO A 224 22.68 -18.49 -18.68
CA PRO A 224 23.81 -19.15 -18.07
C PRO A 224 25.14 -18.58 -18.57
N SER A 225 26.05 -18.38 -17.62
CA SER A 225 27.49 -18.35 -17.87
C SER A 225 27.93 -19.64 -18.57
N HIS A 226 28.74 -19.48 -19.63
CA HIS A 226 29.59 -20.50 -20.25
C HIS A 226 28.92 -21.73 -20.87
N ASN A 227 29.09 -21.88 -22.19
CA ASN A 227 29.96 -22.97 -22.63
C ASN A 227 30.72 -22.58 -23.90
N SER A 228 31.99 -22.25 -23.69
CA SER A 228 33.04 -22.32 -24.69
C SER A 228 33.38 -23.79 -24.95
N SER A 229 33.29 -24.23 -26.20
CA SER A 229 34.13 -25.27 -26.80
C SER A 229 34.08 -25.10 -28.31
#